data_AF-A0ABD5Y4D5-F1
#
_entry.id   AF-A0ABD5Y4D5-F1
#
_cell.length_a   1.000
_cell.length_b   1.000
_cell.length_c   1.000
_cell.angle_alpha   90.00
_cell.angle_beta   90.00
_cell.angle_gamma   90.00
#
_symmetry.space_group_name_H-M   'P 1'
#
loop_
_entity.id
_entity.type
_entity.pdbx_description
1 polymer ?
#
loop_
_entity_poly.entity_id
_entity_poly.type
_entity_poly.pdbx_seq_one_letter_code
_entity_poly.pdbx_strand_id
1 'polypeptide(L)'
;MPSLLERLLGDGDTEEGVDLQRREDDAHEALRNRITPETYGIDDCAVTGVAVVNEGPDEEPITVPIARFSLGEDVESPDYDLVWELATEAIRAMVPAFDDVFVRHYDVQFTFDGDELFEAEECRRIAVTPALADRLVTETGFDAAAFKSAMLEADDIDDHIAPVAWGECVDYSRNNDAAVVTGAAAAAAGASAAGASCAGAGAAGGAGGC
;
A
#
# COMPACT_ATOMS: atom_id res chain seq x y z
N MET A 1 15.43 -25.97 1.40
CA MET A 1 14.44 -25.13 2.08
C MET A 1 13.98 -24.13 1.05
N PRO A 2 12.68 -24.09 0.72
CA PRO A 2 12.13 -23.07 -0.16
C PRO A 2 12.38 -21.68 0.45
N SER A 3 12.54 -20.67 -0.39
CA SER A 3 12.62 -19.28 0.05
C SER A 3 11.25 -18.80 0.58
N LEU A 4 11.24 -17.81 1.46
CA LEU A 4 10.02 -17.22 2.03
C LEU A 4 9.04 -16.76 0.93
N LEU A 5 9.57 -16.23 -0.17
CA LEU A 5 8.81 -15.88 -1.37
C LEU A 5 8.18 -17.11 -2.04
N GLU A 6 8.90 -18.23 -2.20
CA GLU A 6 8.34 -19.46 -2.78
C GLU A 6 7.23 -20.07 -1.90
N ARG A 7 7.32 -19.95 -0.57
CA ARG A 7 6.25 -20.38 0.36
C ARG A 7 4.99 -19.51 0.25
N LEU A 8 5.16 -18.20 0.04
CA LEU A 8 4.06 -17.23 -0.05
C LEU A 8 3.42 -17.13 -1.45
N LEU A 9 4.17 -17.48 -2.50
CA LEU A 9 3.72 -17.44 -3.90
C LEU A 9 3.07 -18.75 -4.38
N GLY A 10 3.01 -19.80 -3.54
CA GLY A 10 2.23 -20.99 -3.81
C GLY A 10 2.71 -21.88 -4.96
N ASP A 11 4.02 -21.93 -5.23
CA ASP A 11 4.57 -22.81 -6.28
C ASP A 11 5.02 -24.17 -5.69
N GLY A 12 4.03 -25.04 -5.41
CA GLY A 12 4.23 -26.49 -5.26
C GLY A 12 3.94 -27.12 -3.88
N ASP A 13 2.88 -27.93 -3.82
CA ASP A 13 2.68 -29.09 -2.91
C ASP A 13 2.68 -28.88 -1.37
N THR A 14 2.41 -27.66 -0.85
CA THR A 14 2.09 -27.49 0.59
C THR A 14 0.76 -26.77 0.78
N GLU A 15 -0.25 -27.50 1.25
CA GLU A 15 -1.63 -27.05 1.55
C GLU A 15 -1.73 -26.06 2.74
N GLU A 16 -0.68 -25.32 3.10
CA GLU A 16 -0.60 -24.56 4.35
C GLU A 16 0.03 -23.15 4.20
N GLY A 17 0.04 -22.58 2.99
CA GLY A 17 0.49 -21.20 2.73
C GLY A 17 -0.69 -20.24 2.50
N VAL A 18 -0.66 -19.05 3.11
CA VAL A 18 -1.62 -17.97 2.82
C VAL A 18 -1.31 -17.39 1.42
N ASP A 19 -2.27 -17.45 0.51
CA ASP A 19 -2.17 -16.88 -0.84
C ASP A 19 -2.32 -15.34 -0.78
N LEU A 20 -1.21 -14.65 -0.50
CA LEU A 20 -1.17 -13.18 -0.38
C LEU A 20 -1.45 -12.48 -1.71
N GLN A 21 -1.11 -13.11 -2.84
CA GLN A 21 -1.38 -12.56 -4.16
C GLN A 21 -2.89 -12.48 -4.39
N ARG A 22 -3.62 -13.56 -4.10
CA ARG A 22 -5.08 -13.54 -4.16
C ARG A 22 -5.70 -12.50 -3.24
N ARG A 23 -5.20 -12.35 -2.01
CA ARG A 23 -5.72 -11.32 -1.07
C ARG A 23 -5.51 -9.91 -1.61
N GLU A 24 -4.37 -9.66 -2.24
CA GLU A 24 -4.08 -8.39 -2.91
C GLU A 24 -5.05 -8.13 -4.06
N ASP A 25 -5.23 -9.09 -4.97
CA ASP A 25 -6.15 -8.98 -6.10
C ASP A 25 -7.60 -8.75 -5.62
N ASP A 26 -8.06 -9.48 -4.60
CA ASP A 26 -9.40 -9.32 -4.00
C ASP A 26 -9.57 -7.90 -3.40
N ALA A 27 -8.55 -7.39 -2.70
CA ALA A 27 -8.56 -6.03 -2.15
C ALA A 27 -8.52 -4.96 -3.24
N HIS A 28 -7.74 -5.18 -4.30
CA HIS A 28 -7.63 -4.30 -5.45
C HIS A 28 -8.98 -4.18 -6.19
N GLU A 29 -9.64 -5.31 -6.43
CA GLU A 29 -10.98 -5.33 -7.03
C GLU A 29 -12.00 -4.60 -6.13
N ALA A 30 -11.97 -4.86 -4.83
CA ALA A 30 -12.83 -4.17 -3.87
C ALA A 30 -12.60 -2.65 -3.87
N LEU A 31 -11.35 -2.21 -4.01
CA LEU A 31 -11.00 -0.78 -4.08
C LEU A 31 -11.57 -0.14 -5.34
N ARG A 32 -11.39 -0.77 -6.51
CA ARG A 32 -11.92 -0.28 -7.79
C ARG A 32 -13.44 -0.24 -7.86
N ASN A 33 -14.12 -1.10 -7.11
CA ASN A 33 -15.57 -1.06 -6.99
C ASN A 33 -16.07 0.10 -6.12
N ARG A 34 -15.21 0.68 -5.27
CA ARG A 34 -15.53 1.81 -4.38
C ARG A 34 -15.11 3.14 -4.98
N ILE A 35 -13.95 3.19 -5.62
CA ILE A 35 -13.31 4.42 -6.10
C ILE A 35 -13.23 4.39 -7.61
N THR A 36 -13.77 5.43 -8.23
CA THR A 36 -13.56 5.73 -9.65
C THR A 36 -12.70 6.98 -9.75
N PRO A 37 -11.44 6.89 -10.27
CA PRO A 37 -10.50 8.01 -10.28
C PRO A 37 -11.09 9.34 -10.78
N GLU A 38 -11.84 9.28 -11.89
CA GLU A 38 -12.50 10.44 -12.50
C GLU A 38 -13.52 11.13 -11.57
N THR A 39 -14.20 10.37 -10.72
CA THR A 39 -15.19 10.92 -9.76
C THR A 39 -14.51 11.65 -8.61
N TYR A 40 -13.33 11.18 -8.24
CA TYR A 40 -12.54 11.69 -7.13
C TYR A 40 -11.51 12.74 -7.56
N GLY A 41 -11.34 12.96 -8.88
CA GLY A 41 -10.37 13.90 -9.42
C GLY A 41 -8.92 13.49 -9.17
N ILE A 42 -8.67 12.17 -9.15
CA ILE A 42 -7.33 11.59 -9.00
C ILE A 42 -6.92 10.87 -10.29
N ASP A 43 -5.63 10.67 -10.51
CA ASP A 43 -5.12 10.02 -11.71
C ASP A 43 -5.30 8.50 -11.66
N ASP A 44 -4.95 7.88 -10.53
CA ASP A 44 -5.05 6.43 -10.37
C ASP A 44 -5.17 6.00 -8.91
N CYS A 45 -5.71 4.79 -8.71
CA CYS A 45 -5.76 4.12 -7.42
C CYS A 45 -5.58 2.60 -7.56
N ALA A 46 -4.77 2.03 -6.67
CA ALA A 46 -4.53 0.59 -6.64
C ALA A 46 -4.17 0.12 -5.23
N VAL A 47 -4.56 -1.10 -4.89
CA VAL A 47 -3.76 -1.89 -3.94
C VAL A 47 -2.53 -2.34 -4.74
N THR A 48 -1.34 -2.00 -4.26
CA THR A 48 -0.09 -2.15 -5.02
C THR A 48 0.77 -3.31 -4.52
N GLY A 49 0.46 -3.84 -3.33
CA GLY A 49 1.15 -5.01 -2.82
C GLY A 49 0.87 -5.28 -1.35
N VAL A 50 1.46 -6.37 -0.89
CA VAL A 50 1.47 -6.79 0.51
C VAL A 50 2.91 -6.99 0.95
N ALA A 51 3.39 -6.15 1.86
CA ALA A 51 4.72 -6.31 2.44
C ALA A 51 4.67 -7.30 3.60
N VAL A 52 5.42 -8.39 3.52
CA VAL A 52 5.67 -9.28 4.65
C VAL A 52 6.87 -8.74 5.41
N VAL A 53 6.67 -8.25 6.62
CA VAL A 53 7.67 -7.50 7.39
C VAL A 53 8.32 -8.30 8.51
N ASN A 54 7.72 -9.43 8.88
CA ASN A 54 8.26 -10.36 9.88
C ASN A 54 7.49 -11.69 9.83
N GLU A 55 7.93 -12.68 10.61
CA GLU A 55 7.22 -13.92 10.87
C GLU A 55 6.87 -14.03 12.37
N GLY A 56 5.67 -14.54 12.66
CA GLY A 56 5.21 -14.86 13.99
C GLY A 56 5.91 -16.10 14.58
N PRO A 57 5.65 -16.42 15.86
CA PRO A 57 6.27 -17.57 16.53
C PRO A 57 5.93 -18.92 15.87
N ASP A 58 4.80 -19.00 15.15
CA ASP A 58 4.33 -20.18 14.42
C ASP A 58 4.62 -20.06 12.89
N GLU A 59 5.61 -19.26 12.50
CA GLU A 59 5.98 -19.01 11.10
C GLU A 59 4.85 -18.36 10.28
N GLU A 60 3.90 -17.69 10.93
CA GLU A 60 2.81 -16.94 10.28
C GLU A 60 3.31 -15.60 9.75
N PRO A 61 3.01 -15.21 8.51
CA PRO A 61 3.49 -13.95 7.95
C PRO A 61 2.82 -12.75 8.63
N ILE A 62 3.64 -11.81 9.12
CA ILE A 62 3.19 -10.50 9.57
C ILE A 62 3.23 -9.55 8.39
N THR A 63 2.07 -9.08 7.96
CA THR A 63 1.86 -8.37 6.70
C THR A 63 1.48 -6.91 6.89
N VAL A 64 1.71 -6.12 5.85
CA VAL A 64 1.29 -4.74 5.68
C VAL A 64 0.69 -4.60 4.28
N PRO A 65 -0.64 -4.61 4.13
CA PRO A 65 -1.30 -4.28 2.88
C PRO A 65 -1.08 -2.80 2.51
N ILE A 66 -0.80 -2.53 1.23
CA ILE A 66 -0.44 -1.19 0.75
C ILE A 66 -1.40 -0.77 -0.35
N ALA A 67 -2.13 0.33 -0.13
CA ALA A 67 -2.88 1.04 -1.15
C ALA A 67 -2.12 2.31 -1.57
N ARG A 68 -2.08 2.62 -2.86
CA ARG A 68 -1.49 3.86 -3.39
C ARG A 68 -2.50 4.62 -4.24
N PHE A 69 -2.50 5.93 -4.05
CA PHE A 69 -3.28 6.91 -4.80
C PHE A 69 -2.35 7.91 -5.46
N SER A 70 -2.53 8.14 -6.75
CA SER A 70 -1.86 9.22 -7.49
C SER A 70 -2.83 10.38 -7.62
N LEU A 71 -2.56 11.50 -6.95
CA LEU A 71 -3.47 12.64 -6.84
C LEU A 71 -3.34 13.65 -7.98
N GLY A 72 -2.25 13.61 -8.76
CA GLY A 72 -1.98 14.57 -9.82
C GLY A 72 -0.55 15.11 -9.76
N GLU A 73 0.09 15.22 -10.92
CA GLU A 73 1.37 15.94 -11.08
C GLU A 73 1.23 17.42 -10.70
N ASP A 74 0.11 18.06 -11.06
CA ASP A 74 -0.19 19.48 -10.78
C ASP A 74 -0.62 19.78 -9.33
N VAL A 75 -0.63 18.79 -8.42
CA VAL A 75 -1.15 18.96 -7.05
C VAL A 75 -0.02 19.25 -6.07
N GLU A 76 0.31 20.53 -5.86
CA GLU A 76 1.32 20.98 -4.87
C GLU A 76 0.88 20.76 -3.40
N SER A 77 -0.42 20.66 -3.15
CA SER A 77 -0.96 20.51 -1.79
C SER A 77 -2.30 19.78 -1.87
N PRO A 78 -2.37 18.51 -1.41
CA PRO A 78 -3.57 17.70 -1.55
C PRO A 78 -4.70 18.22 -0.66
N ASP A 79 -5.93 18.08 -1.15
CA ASP A 79 -7.12 18.31 -0.33
C ASP A 79 -7.16 17.25 0.78
N TYR A 80 -6.99 17.71 2.02
CA TYR A 80 -6.87 16.81 3.15
C TYR A 80 -8.18 16.07 3.45
N ASP A 81 -9.34 16.66 3.17
CA ASP A 81 -10.61 15.98 3.38
C ASP A 81 -10.80 14.85 2.33
N LEU A 82 -10.37 15.09 1.08
CA LEU A 82 -10.30 14.06 0.05
C LEU A 82 -9.37 12.91 0.45
N VAL A 83 -8.17 13.21 0.95
CA VAL A 83 -7.21 12.21 1.44
C VAL A 83 -7.83 11.28 2.49
N TRP A 84 -8.58 11.83 3.46
CA TRP A 84 -9.24 11.02 4.48
C TRP A 84 -10.40 10.18 3.94
N GLU A 85 -11.12 10.68 2.94
CA GLU A 85 -12.16 9.92 2.25
C GLU A 85 -11.55 8.73 1.48
N LEU A 86 -10.48 8.97 0.71
CA LEU A 86 -9.77 7.94 -0.03
C LEU A 86 -9.17 6.88 0.91
N ALA A 87 -8.53 7.32 2.01
CA ALA A 87 -8.01 6.40 3.02
C ALA A 87 -9.13 5.55 3.65
N THR A 88 -10.28 6.16 3.93
CA THR A 88 -11.44 5.43 4.47
C THR A 88 -11.90 4.33 3.52
N GLU A 89 -12.04 4.64 2.24
CA GLU A 89 -12.48 3.67 1.24
C GLU A 89 -11.43 2.59 0.97
N ALA A 90 -10.14 2.93 1.02
CA ALA A 90 -9.05 1.97 0.95
C ALA A 90 -9.08 0.95 2.10
N ILE A 91 -9.23 1.41 3.34
CA ILE A 91 -9.30 0.52 4.50
C ILE A 91 -10.52 -0.39 4.42
N ARG A 92 -11.68 0.14 4.02
CA ARG A 92 -12.90 -0.66 3.84
C ARG A 92 -12.81 -1.67 2.69
N ALA A 93 -11.92 -1.45 1.72
CA ALA A 93 -11.61 -2.42 0.67
C ALA A 93 -10.65 -3.50 1.16
N MET A 94 -9.61 -3.12 1.89
CA MET A 94 -8.55 -4.03 2.32
C MET A 94 -8.97 -4.95 3.47
N VAL A 95 -9.60 -4.42 4.53
CA VAL A 95 -9.87 -5.20 5.76
C VAL A 95 -10.56 -6.54 5.49
N PRO A 96 -11.64 -6.63 4.67
CA PRO A 96 -12.29 -7.91 4.40
C PRO A 96 -11.40 -8.93 3.67
N ALA A 97 -10.45 -8.47 2.85
CA ALA A 97 -9.54 -9.34 2.12
C ALA A 97 -8.44 -9.91 3.02
N PHE A 98 -8.13 -9.26 4.15
CA PHE A 98 -7.05 -9.65 5.06
C PHE A 98 -7.52 -10.13 6.44
N ASP A 99 -8.82 -10.44 6.63
CA ASP A 99 -9.39 -10.84 7.93
C ASP A 99 -8.73 -12.08 8.57
N ASP A 100 -8.25 -13.02 7.75
CA ASP A 100 -7.56 -14.24 8.21
C ASP A 100 -6.01 -14.12 8.17
N VAL A 101 -5.47 -12.91 8.04
CA VAL A 101 -4.02 -12.68 7.94
C VAL A 101 -3.56 -11.78 9.07
N PHE A 102 -2.39 -12.06 9.63
CA PHE A 102 -1.79 -11.17 10.61
C PHE A 102 -1.33 -9.87 9.95
N VAL A 103 -2.17 -8.84 10.03
CA VAL A 103 -1.85 -7.47 9.59
C VAL A 103 -1.23 -6.70 10.74
N ARG A 104 -0.02 -6.15 10.55
CA ARG A 104 0.62 -5.24 11.50
C ARG A 104 -0.07 -3.87 11.50
N HIS A 105 -0.28 -3.34 10.31
CA HIS A 105 -1.00 -2.11 10.02
C HIS A 105 -1.35 -2.09 8.53
N TYR A 106 -2.32 -1.26 8.15
CA TYR A 106 -2.64 -0.97 6.75
C TYR A 106 -1.95 0.32 6.35
N ASP A 107 -1.31 0.35 5.18
CA ASP A 107 -0.57 1.51 4.70
C ASP A 107 -1.29 2.11 3.49
N VAL A 108 -1.65 3.39 3.56
CA VAL A 108 -2.26 4.13 2.46
C VAL A 108 -1.33 5.26 2.05
N GLN A 109 -0.82 5.18 0.83
CA GLN A 109 0.17 6.11 0.28
C GLN A 109 -0.47 7.03 -0.76
N PHE A 110 -0.04 8.28 -0.76
CA PHE A 110 -0.51 9.35 -1.63
C PHE A 110 0.69 9.96 -2.32
N THR A 111 0.60 10.08 -3.64
CA THR A 111 1.64 10.68 -4.45
C THR A 111 1.11 11.84 -5.27
N PHE A 112 1.88 12.94 -5.29
CA PHE A 112 1.49 14.24 -5.85
C PHE A 112 2.74 15.10 -6.12
N ASP A 113 2.56 16.26 -6.75
CA ASP A 113 3.63 17.26 -7.01
C ASP A 113 4.86 16.65 -7.67
N GLY A 114 4.68 16.07 -8.85
CA GLY A 114 5.69 15.26 -9.51
C GLY A 114 5.55 15.25 -11.02
N ASP A 115 6.24 16.16 -11.69
CA ASP A 115 6.34 16.14 -13.14
C ASP A 115 7.40 15.11 -13.56
N GLU A 116 7.04 14.13 -14.40
CA GLU A 116 7.87 13.00 -14.86
C GLU A 116 9.28 13.39 -15.39
N LEU A 117 9.54 14.67 -15.60
CA LEU A 117 10.73 15.20 -16.27
C LEU A 117 11.75 15.87 -15.33
N PHE A 118 11.36 16.44 -14.19
CA PHE A 118 12.27 17.30 -13.40
C PHE A 118 12.03 17.35 -11.89
N GLU A 119 10.81 17.16 -11.41
CA GLU A 119 10.45 17.30 -10.00
C GLU A 119 10.21 15.92 -9.39
N ALA A 120 10.75 15.71 -8.18
CA ALA A 120 10.60 14.44 -7.49
C ALA A 120 9.22 14.41 -6.85
N GLU A 121 8.37 13.49 -7.31
CA GLU A 121 7.04 13.22 -6.75
C GLU A 121 7.09 13.18 -5.21
N GLU A 122 6.27 14.01 -4.57
CA GLU A 122 6.06 13.97 -3.12
C GLU A 122 5.26 12.71 -2.77
N CYS A 123 5.67 12.04 -1.68
CA CYS A 123 4.98 10.85 -1.19
C CYS A 123 4.68 10.98 0.31
N ARG A 124 3.39 10.87 0.64
CA ARG A 124 2.88 10.90 2.01
C ARG A 124 2.03 9.70 2.31
N ARG A 125 1.89 9.33 3.59
CA ARG A 125 1.13 8.14 3.97
C ARG A 125 0.26 8.32 5.21
N ILE A 126 -0.71 7.43 5.31
CA ILE A 126 -1.54 7.17 6.47
C ILE A 126 -1.35 5.69 6.86
N ALA A 127 -0.84 5.43 8.05
CA ALA A 127 -0.64 4.07 8.56
C ALA A 127 -1.69 3.76 9.64
N VAL A 128 -2.55 2.78 9.41
CA VAL A 128 -3.74 2.52 10.24
C VAL A 128 -3.56 1.23 11.01
N THR A 129 -3.77 1.27 12.32
CA THR A 129 -3.71 0.05 13.15
C THR A 129 -4.91 -0.86 12.87
N PRO A 130 -4.77 -2.19 13.05
CA PRO A 130 -5.88 -3.12 12.86
C PRO A 130 -7.11 -2.79 13.70
N ALA A 131 -6.91 -2.28 14.92
CA ALA A 131 -8.00 -1.89 15.81
C ALA A 131 -8.82 -0.70 15.27
N LEU A 132 -8.17 0.30 14.66
CA LEU A 132 -8.87 1.43 14.04
C LEU A 132 -9.55 1.02 12.72
N ALA A 133 -8.89 0.16 11.95
CA ALA A 133 -9.41 -0.38 10.71
C ALA A 133 -10.67 -1.26 10.93
N ASP A 134 -10.65 -2.12 11.95
CA ASP A 134 -11.79 -2.96 12.33
C ASP A 134 -13.01 -2.10 12.72
N ARG A 135 -12.81 -1.08 13.55
CA ARG A 135 -13.88 -0.13 13.93
C ARG A 135 -14.49 0.55 12.70
N LEU A 136 -13.68 0.94 11.72
CA LEU A 136 -14.16 1.58 10.49
C LEU A 136 -15.05 0.69 9.63
N VAL A 137 -14.89 -0.62 9.72
CA VAL A 137 -15.68 -1.59 8.95
C VAL A 137 -16.89 -2.11 9.74
N THR A 138 -16.77 -2.25 11.06
CA THR A 138 -17.78 -2.93 11.90
C THR A 138 -18.66 -1.99 12.72
N GLU A 139 -18.15 -0.82 13.13
CA GLU A 139 -18.85 0.08 14.05
C GLU A 139 -19.81 1.01 13.29
N THR A 140 -21.12 0.84 13.53
CA THR A 140 -22.13 1.70 12.92
C THR A 140 -21.99 3.13 13.44
N GLY A 141 -21.79 4.09 12.53
CA GLY A 141 -21.61 5.51 12.86
C GLY A 141 -20.14 5.94 13.01
N PHE A 142 -19.19 5.01 12.87
CA PHE A 142 -17.78 5.36 12.73
C PHE A 142 -17.47 5.67 11.26
N ASP A 143 -17.72 6.93 10.87
CA ASP A 143 -17.52 7.44 9.51
C ASP A 143 -16.11 8.02 9.30
N ALA A 144 -15.85 8.57 8.11
CA ALA A 144 -14.55 9.14 7.75
C ALA A 144 -14.11 10.28 8.69
N ALA A 145 -15.05 11.07 9.21
CA ALA A 145 -14.76 12.14 10.14
C ALA A 145 -14.37 11.60 11.51
N ALA A 146 -15.12 10.62 12.03
CA ALA A 146 -14.77 9.93 13.28
C ALA A 146 -13.43 9.19 13.17
N PHE A 147 -13.17 8.57 12.02
CA PHE A 147 -11.90 7.92 11.71
C PHE A 147 -10.72 8.89 11.70
N LYS A 148 -10.84 10.01 10.98
CA LYS A 148 -9.85 11.11 10.97
C LYS A 148 -9.55 11.60 12.39
N SER A 149 -10.58 11.88 13.19
CA SER A 149 -10.39 12.33 14.57
C SER A 149 -9.64 11.28 15.40
N ALA A 150 -10.05 10.01 15.34
CA ALA A 150 -9.40 8.95 16.11
C ALA A 150 -7.95 8.72 15.70
N MET A 151 -7.63 8.80 14.40
CA MET A 151 -6.25 8.70 13.90
C MET A 151 -5.40 9.86 14.41
N LEU A 152 -5.88 11.10 14.30
CA LEU A 152 -5.15 12.29 14.77
C LEU A 152 -4.95 12.32 16.29
N GLU A 153 -5.90 11.77 17.05
CA GLU A 153 -5.76 11.66 18.52
C GLU A 153 -4.76 10.57 18.94
N ALA A 154 -4.61 9.53 18.12
CA ALA A 154 -3.74 8.39 18.41
C ALA A 154 -2.33 8.53 17.81
N ASP A 155 -2.15 9.43 16.83
CA ASP A 155 -0.86 9.74 16.21
C ASP A 155 0.14 10.25 17.26
N ASP A 156 1.26 9.54 17.40
CA ASP A 156 2.28 9.82 18.40
C ASP A 156 3.47 10.65 17.86
N ILE A 157 3.35 11.15 16.62
CA ILE A 157 4.35 11.96 15.89
C ILE A 157 5.54 11.12 15.37
N ASP A 158 5.63 9.83 15.68
CA ASP A 158 6.63 8.95 15.09
C ASP A 158 6.09 8.30 13.81
N ASP A 159 6.53 8.83 12.67
CA ASP A 159 6.20 8.34 11.34
C ASP A 159 6.53 6.86 11.11
N HIS A 160 7.29 6.18 11.98
CA HIS A 160 7.64 4.77 11.84
C HIS A 160 6.64 3.81 12.50
N ILE A 161 5.82 4.29 13.46
CA ILE A 161 4.95 3.45 14.29
C ILE A 161 3.50 3.83 14.05
N ALA A 162 2.69 2.89 13.54
CA ALA A 162 1.26 3.12 13.39
C ALA A 162 0.59 3.32 14.76
N PRO A 163 -0.39 4.25 14.87
CA PRO A 163 -1.02 4.99 13.78
C PRO A 163 -0.26 6.26 13.36
N VAL A 164 -0.23 6.53 12.04
CA VAL A 164 0.37 7.74 11.46
C VAL A 164 -0.68 8.44 10.61
N ALA A 165 -0.99 9.70 10.91
CA ALA A 165 -2.05 10.43 10.23
C ALA A 165 -1.58 11.20 8.98
N TRP A 166 -0.29 11.55 8.91
CA TRP A 166 0.34 12.12 7.71
C TRP A 166 1.87 12.08 7.82
N GLY A 167 2.47 10.97 7.40
CA GLY A 167 3.92 10.75 7.52
C GLY A 167 4.63 10.62 6.17
N GLU A 168 5.94 10.48 6.22
CA GLU A 168 6.75 10.09 5.05
C GLU A 168 6.45 8.66 4.60
N CYS A 169 6.48 8.42 3.28
CA CYS A 169 6.31 7.08 2.72
C CYS A 169 7.43 6.13 3.14
N VAL A 170 7.09 4.85 3.35
CA VAL A 170 8.06 3.79 3.61
C VAL A 170 8.27 2.94 2.37
N ASP A 171 9.54 2.82 1.95
CA ASP A 171 9.95 1.88 0.92
C ASP A 171 10.18 0.49 1.51
N TYR A 172 9.14 -0.34 1.48
CA TYR A 172 9.20 -1.72 1.97
C TYR A 172 10.10 -2.63 1.13
N SER A 173 10.46 -2.24 -0.11
CA SER A 173 11.32 -3.06 -0.97
C SER A 173 12.80 -3.02 -0.57
N ARG A 174 13.20 -2.02 0.23
CA ARG A 174 14.59 -1.83 0.69
C ARG A 174 14.87 -2.33 2.10
N ASN A 175 13.83 -2.72 2.83
CA ASN A 175 14.03 -3.29 4.16
C ASN A 175 14.53 -4.73 4.00
N ASN A 176 15.67 -5.04 4.62
CA ASN A 176 16.32 -6.35 4.52
C ASN A 176 15.46 -7.52 5.03
N ASP A 177 14.44 -7.23 5.83
CA ASP A 177 13.50 -8.20 6.41
C ASP A 177 12.11 -8.16 5.76
N ALA A 178 11.94 -7.38 4.68
CA ALA A 178 10.66 -7.20 4.01
C ALA A 178 10.64 -7.83 2.61
N ALA A 179 9.59 -8.61 2.32
CA ALA A 179 9.29 -9.13 0.98
C ALA A 179 7.96 -8.56 0.51
N VAL A 180 7.94 -7.91 -0.66
CA VAL A 180 6.70 -7.35 -1.23
C VAL A 180 6.12 -8.33 -2.24
N VAL A 181 4.92 -8.83 -1.97
CA VAL A 181 4.13 -9.63 -2.91
C VAL A 181 3.24 -8.70 -3.71
N THR A 182 3.35 -8.76 -5.04
CA THR A 182 2.50 -8.01 -5.97
C THR A 182 1.78 -8.96 -6.92
N GLY A 183 0.48 -8.75 -7.10
CA GLY A 183 -0.33 -9.43 -8.11
C GLY A 183 -0.11 -8.86 -9.50
N ALA A 184 -0.63 -9.58 -10.48
CA ALA A 184 -0.56 -9.17 -11.88
C ALA A 184 -1.31 -7.83 -12.14
N ALA A 185 -2.29 -7.50 -11.30
CA ALA A 185 -3.02 -6.23 -11.35
C ALA A 185 -2.14 -5.04 -10.94
N ALA A 186 -1.36 -5.17 -9.86
CA ALA A 186 -0.44 -4.14 -9.40
C ALA A 186 0.74 -3.91 -10.37
N ALA A 187 1.20 -4.95 -11.09
CA ALA A 187 2.27 -4.81 -12.09
C ALA A 187 1.89 -3.91 -13.27
N ALA A 188 0.60 -3.80 -13.60
CA ALA A 188 0.09 -2.89 -14.63
C ALA A 188 -0.02 -1.43 -14.16
N ALA A 189 -0.36 -1.21 -12.88
CA ALA A 189 -0.43 0.13 -12.27
C ALA A 189 0.96 0.68 -11.89
N GLY A 190 1.89 -0.19 -11.47
CA GLY A 190 3.28 0.17 -11.16
C GLY A 190 4.12 0.54 -12.38
N ALA A 191 3.68 0.22 -13.60
CA ALA A 191 4.36 0.63 -14.82
C ALA A 191 4.29 2.14 -15.06
N SER A 192 3.28 2.82 -14.51
CA SER A 192 3.15 4.29 -14.51
C SER A 192 4.10 4.96 -13.51
N ALA A 193 4.55 4.22 -12.47
CA ALA A 193 5.40 4.72 -11.39
C ALA A 193 6.87 4.25 -11.47
N ALA A 194 7.23 3.45 -12.48
CA ALA A 194 8.60 2.97 -12.68
C ALA A 194 9.59 4.08 -13.12
N GLY A 195 9.11 5.31 -13.33
CA GLY A 195 9.93 6.50 -13.56
C GLY A 195 10.68 6.99 -12.31
N ALA A 196 10.17 6.72 -11.10
CA ALA A 196 10.86 7.06 -9.85
C ALA A 196 11.90 6.00 -9.46
N SER A 197 12.64 5.47 -10.43
CA SER A 197 13.96 4.94 -10.14
C SER A 197 14.78 6.13 -9.63
N CYS A 198 15.11 6.14 -8.35
CA CYS A 198 16.19 6.97 -7.83
C CYS A 198 17.47 6.63 -8.62
N ALA A 199 17.66 7.30 -9.76
CA ALA A 199 18.75 7.07 -10.67
C ALA A 199 20.02 7.68 -10.07
N GLY A 200 20.66 6.93 -9.18
CA GLY A 200 22.11 6.81 -9.21
C GLY A 200 22.48 6.02 -10.46
N ALA A 201 22.66 6.74 -11.58
CA ALA A 201 23.00 6.20 -12.87
C ALA A 201 24.26 5.32 -12.84
N GLY A 202 24.13 4.11 -13.38
CA GLY A 202 25.22 3.20 -13.72
C GLY A 202 24.81 2.32 -14.91
N ALA A 203 24.56 2.97 -16.04
CA ALA A 203 24.12 2.34 -17.28
C ALA A 203 25.15 1.32 -17.81
N ALA A 204 24.61 0.19 -18.26
CA ALA A 204 25.27 -0.83 -19.06
C ALA A 204 25.56 -0.36 -20.50
N GLY A 205 26.49 -1.03 -21.17
CA GLY A 205 26.61 -1.07 -22.62
C GLY A 205 27.75 -2.01 -23.02
N GLY A 206 27.64 -2.95 -23.94
CA GLY A 206 26.60 -3.29 -24.91
C GLY A 206 27.15 -4.41 -25.81
N ALA A 207 26.25 -5.08 -26.54
CA ALA A 207 26.51 -6.26 -27.36
C ALA A 207 27.24 -5.97 -28.70
N GLY A 208 28.00 -6.97 -29.17
CA GLY A 208 28.01 -7.52 -30.55
C GLY A 208 28.48 -6.71 -31.77
N GLY A 209 29.41 -7.30 -32.55
CA GLY A 209 29.33 -7.33 -34.02
C GLY A 209 30.54 -6.83 -34.85
N CYS A 210 31.33 -7.76 -35.40
CA CYS A 210 31.97 -7.79 -36.72
C CYS A 210 32.21 -9.26 -37.10
#